data_AF-A0A2G1YU44-F1
#
_entry.id   AF-A0A2G1YU44-F1
#
_cell.length_a   1.000
_cell.length_b   1.000
_cell.length_c   1.000
_cell.angle_alpha   90.00
_cell.angle_beta   90.00
_cell.angle_gamma   90.00
#
_symmetry.space_group_name_H-M   'P 1'
#
loop_
_entity.id
_entity.type
_entity.pdbx_description
1 polymer ?
#
loop_
_entity_poly.entity_id
_entity_poly.type
_entity_poly.pdbx_seq_one_letter_code
_entity_poly.pdbx_strand_id
1 'polypeptide(L)'
;MPQNIQDMMDDFSYLDDWEDRYMHVIELGKSLAPLSDEERNANTKVNGCVSQVWLVLNVEKDGDNNPVLNFRGDSDAHIVKGLVAVVLTVFSGRTAQEIVDIDAAAILSGLGLEEHLTPQRSNGLHAMIGRIKRDAAALLT
;
A
#
# COMPACT_ATOMS: atom_id res chain seq x y z
N MET A 1 -8.57 10.06 4.24
CA MET A 1 -8.27 8.70 3.74
C MET A 1 -9.48 7.82 3.98
N PRO A 2 -9.80 6.91 3.06
CA PRO A 2 -10.80 5.89 3.27
C PRO A 2 -10.44 5.07 4.51
N GLN A 3 -11.44 4.72 5.32
CA GLN A 3 -11.21 4.03 6.60
C GLN A 3 -11.01 2.51 6.39
N ASN A 4 -11.51 1.98 5.28
CA ASN A 4 -11.40 0.57 4.92
C ASN A 4 -11.43 0.39 3.38
N ILE A 5 -11.34 -0.87 2.93
CA ILE A 5 -11.32 -1.21 1.50
C ILE A 5 -12.64 -0.87 0.80
N GLN A 6 -13.79 -1.10 1.43
CA GLN A 6 -15.09 -0.83 0.84
C GLN A 6 -15.28 0.66 0.60
N ASP A 7 -14.96 1.50 1.59
CA ASP A 7 -15.02 2.96 1.44
C ASP A 7 -14.14 3.42 0.27
N MET A 8 -12.94 2.84 0.12
CA MET A 8 -12.05 3.16 -1.00
C MET A 8 -12.65 2.70 -2.34
N MET A 9 -13.23 1.51 -2.41
CA MET A 9 -13.87 1.03 -3.64
C MET A 9 -15.07 1.91 -4.02
N ASP A 10 -15.88 2.31 -3.04
CA ASP A 10 -17.02 3.19 -3.23
C ASP A 10 -16.55 4.56 -3.74
N ASP A 11 -15.56 5.17 -3.09
CA ASP A 11 -14.96 6.45 -3.52
C ASP A 11 -14.51 6.40 -4.98
N PHE A 12 -13.79 5.35 -5.38
CA PHE A 12 -13.32 5.16 -6.76
C PHE A 12 -14.44 4.89 -7.75
N SER A 13 -15.55 4.28 -7.31
CA SER A 13 -16.70 3.98 -8.17
C SER A 13 -17.45 5.24 -8.63
N TYR A 14 -17.36 6.33 -7.88
CA TYR A 14 -17.93 7.63 -8.25
C TYR A 14 -17.03 8.45 -9.20
N LEU A 15 -15.82 7.97 -9.51
CA LEU A 15 -14.87 8.66 -10.39
C LEU A 15 -14.98 8.07 -11.81
N ASP A 16 -15.63 8.82 -12.69
CA ASP A 16 -15.97 8.41 -14.05
C ASP A 16 -14.78 8.43 -15.01
N ASP A 17 -13.80 9.31 -14.78
CA ASP A 17 -12.61 9.43 -15.63
C ASP A 17 -11.28 9.17 -14.89
N TRP A 18 -10.25 8.94 -15.69
CA TRP A 18 -8.92 8.63 -15.19
C TRP A 18 -8.25 9.84 -14.50
N GLU A 19 -8.54 11.07 -14.94
CA GLU A 19 -7.92 12.26 -14.37
C GLU A 19 -8.35 12.45 -12.92
N ASP A 20 -9.64 12.27 -12.65
CA ASP A 20 -10.21 12.32 -11.31
C ASP A 20 -9.65 11.21 -10.41
N ARG A 21 -9.56 9.97 -10.91
CA ARG A 21 -8.91 8.85 -10.19
C ARG A 21 -7.46 9.15 -9.87
N TYR A 22 -6.72 9.67 -10.85
CA TYR A 22 -5.33 10.04 -10.70
C TYR A 22 -5.16 11.10 -9.61
N MET A 23 -5.97 12.15 -9.65
CA MET A 23 -5.95 13.21 -8.65
C MET A 23 -6.33 12.71 -7.27
N HIS A 24 -7.36 11.86 -7.16
CA HIS A 24 -7.74 11.22 -5.91
C HIS A 24 -6.58 10.41 -5.30
N VAL A 25 -5.89 9.59 -6.10
CA VAL A 25 -4.70 8.85 -5.66
C VAL A 25 -3.61 9.78 -5.12
N ILE A 26 -3.35 10.91 -5.79
CA ILE A 26 -2.39 11.90 -5.32
C ILE A 26 -2.79 12.48 -3.96
N GLU A 27 -4.07 12.81 -3.77
CA GLU A 27 -4.59 13.32 -2.50
C GLU A 27 -4.47 12.29 -1.36
N LEU A 28 -4.76 11.01 -1.64
CA LEU A 28 -4.50 9.93 -0.68
C LEU A 28 -3.04 9.93 -0.23
N GLY A 29 -2.11 10.02 -1.18
CA GLY A 29 -0.67 10.10 -0.89
C GLY A 29 -0.29 11.30 -0.01
N LYS A 30 -0.88 12.47 -0.24
CA LYS A 30 -0.62 13.69 0.57
C LYS A 30 -1.07 13.54 2.02
N SER A 31 -2.09 12.74 2.28
CA SER A 31 -2.63 12.53 3.62
C SER A 31 -1.88 11.50 4.45
N LEU A 32 -0.86 10.83 3.87
CA LEU A 32 0.03 9.95 4.61
C LEU A 32 0.87 10.72 5.63
N ALA A 33 0.97 10.17 6.84
CA ALA A 33 1.93 10.66 7.83
C ALA A 33 3.36 10.59 7.26
N PRO A 34 4.16 11.65 7.40
CA PRO A 34 5.53 11.65 6.88
C PRO A 34 6.38 10.63 7.65
N LEU A 35 7.34 10.02 6.94
CA LEU A 35 8.42 9.28 7.56
C LEU A 35 9.55 10.24 7.98
N SER A 36 10.24 9.92 9.07
CA SER A 36 11.47 10.62 9.44
C SER A 36 12.63 10.26 8.50
N ASP A 37 13.70 11.05 8.52
CA ASP A 37 14.88 10.76 7.69
C ASP A 37 15.58 9.46 8.11
N GLU A 38 15.54 9.11 9.40
CA GLU A 38 16.07 7.84 9.92
C GLU A 38 15.25 6.64 9.43
N GLU A 39 13.96 6.83 9.20
CA GLU A 39 13.06 5.79 8.67
C GLU A 39 13.25 5.57 7.18
N ARG A 40 13.81 6.54 6.45
CA ARG A 40 14.15 6.44 5.02
C ARG A 40 15.52 5.79 4.81
N ASN A 41 15.66 4.53 5.21
CA ASN A 41 16.91 3.78 5.15
C ASN A 41 16.81 2.52 4.25
N ALA A 42 17.92 1.79 4.12
CA ALA A 42 17.98 0.61 3.26
C ALA A 42 17.09 -0.57 3.72
N ASN A 43 16.79 -0.68 5.02
CA ASN A 43 16.01 -1.79 5.58
C ASN A 43 14.51 -1.63 5.31
N THR A 44 14.02 -0.39 5.31
CA THR A 44 12.62 -0.02 5.02
C THR A 44 12.39 0.18 3.53
N LYS A 45 13.44 0.30 2.72
CA LYS A 45 13.33 0.49 1.28
C LYS A 45 12.67 -0.70 0.59
N VAL A 46 11.76 -0.41 -0.34
CA VAL A 46 11.17 -1.41 -1.25
C VAL A 46 12.00 -1.47 -2.52
N ASN A 47 12.49 -2.67 -2.84
CA ASN A 47 13.25 -2.93 -4.06
C ASN A 47 12.29 -3.27 -5.22
N GLY A 48 12.63 -2.87 -6.44
CA GLY A 48 11.81 -3.11 -7.64
C GLY A 48 10.96 -1.92 -8.10
N CYS A 49 10.94 -0.84 -7.32
CA CYS A 49 10.35 0.44 -7.73
C CYS A 49 11.39 1.30 -8.47
N VAL A 50 10.98 1.99 -9.54
CA VAL A 50 11.81 2.99 -10.21
C VAL A 50 11.98 4.22 -9.33
N SER A 51 10.87 4.73 -8.79
CA SER A 51 10.86 5.73 -7.71
C SER A 51 11.30 5.10 -6.39
N GLN A 52 11.85 5.91 -5.50
CA GLN A 52 12.18 5.44 -4.16
C GLN A 52 10.90 5.26 -3.35
N VAL A 53 10.79 4.13 -2.67
CA VAL A 53 9.67 3.78 -1.80
C VAL A 53 10.23 3.19 -0.51
N TRP A 54 9.65 3.59 0.62
CA TRP A 54 9.95 3.02 1.92
C TRP A 54 8.65 2.55 2.58
N LEU A 55 8.72 1.41 3.25
CA LEU A 55 7.67 0.85 4.08
C LEU A 55 8.26 0.52 5.45
N VAL A 56 7.67 1.08 6.50
CA VAL A 56 8.00 0.83 7.90
C VAL A 56 6.93 -0.09 8.47
N LEU A 57 7.35 -1.24 8.99
CA LEU A 57 6.46 -2.21 9.65
C LEU A 57 6.58 -2.09 11.17
N ASN A 58 5.44 -1.88 11.82
CA ASN A 58 5.26 -1.99 13.25
C ASN A 58 4.41 -3.24 13.54
N VAL A 59 4.92 -4.14 14.36
CA VAL A 59 4.23 -5.40 14.71
C VAL A 59 3.61 -5.25 16.09
N GLU A 60 2.29 -5.32 16.17
CA GLU A 60 1.54 -5.37 17.42
C GLU A 60 1.35 -6.83 17.82
N LYS A 61 2.14 -7.26 18.81
CA LYS A 61 2.10 -8.62 19.33
C LYS A 61 1.05 -8.70 20.43
N ASP A 62 -0.08 -9.31 20.12
CA ASP A 62 -1.09 -9.69 21.12
C ASP A 62 -1.06 -11.21 21.29
N GLY A 63 -0.13 -11.73 22.10
CA GLY A 63 -0.11 -13.10 22.67
C GLY A 63 -0.06 -14.33 21.74
N ASP A 64 -0.52 -14.21 20.49
CA ASP A 64 -0.83 -15.27 19.54
C ASP A 64 0.14 -15.25 18.34
N ASN A 65 0.26 -16.39 17.65
CA ASN A 65 1.05 -16.56 16.42
C ASN A 65 0.45 -15.86 15.18
N ASN A 66 -0.33 -14.80 15.38
CA ASN A 66 -0.97 -14.04 14.31
C ASN A 66 -1.06 -12.54 14.67
N PRO A 67 0.08 -11.83 14.70
CA PRO A 67 0.12 -10.43 15.14
C PRO A 67 -0.57 -9.48 14.14
N VAL A 68 -1.03 -8.33 14.64
CA VAL A 68 -1.54 -7.23 13.80
C VAL A 68 -0.36 -6.41 13.27
N LEU A 69 -0.36 -6.14 11.98
CA LEU A 69 0.71 -5.45 11.28
C LEU A 69 0.26 -4.04 10.86
N ASN A 70 0.98 -3.04 11.34
CA ASN A 70 0.76 -1.65 10.99
C ASN A 70 1.90 -1.15 10.10
N PHE A 71 1.55 -0.60 8.95
CA PHE A 71 2.50 -0.10 7.98
C PHE A 71 2.40 1.42 7.86
N ARG A 72 3.56 2.07 7.73
CA ARG A 72 3.69 3.43 7.24
C ARG A 72 4.55 3.42 5.99
N GLY A 73 4.40 4.42 5.14
CA GLY A 73 5.14 4.45 3.89
C GLY A 73 5.26 5.82 3.28
N ASP A 74 6.25 5.94 2.38
CA ASP A 74 6.51 7.17 1.66
C ASP A 74 7.16 6.88 0.29
N SER A 75 7.13 7.88 -0.58
CA SER A 75 7.83 7.86 -1.86
C SER A 75 8.30 9.25 -2.29
N ASP A 76 9.39 9.31 -3.05
CA ASP A 76 9.90 10.52 -3.68
C ASP A 76 9.05 11.02 -4.88
N ALA A 77 8.10 10.21 -5.36
CA ALA A 77 7.19 10.57 -6.45
C ALA A 77 5.73 10.62 -5.98
N HIS A 78 5.02 11.71 -6.28
CA HIS A 78 3.65 11.93 -5.80
C HIS A 78 2.67 10.80 -6.16
N ILE A 79 2.67 10.34 -7.41
CA ILE A 79 1.78 9.24 -7.85
C ILE A 79 2.12 7.93 -7.15
N VAL A 80 3.41 7.65 -6.96
CA VAL A 80 3.84 6.43 -6.27
C VAL A 80 3.51 6.52 -4.78
N LYS A 81 3.61 7.70 -4.16
CA LYS A 81 3.15 7.94 -2.79
C LYS A 81 1.64 7.74 -2.65
N GLY A 82 0.86 8.09 -3.67
CA GLY A 82 -0.56 7.75 -3.73
C GLY A 82 -0.81 6.24 -3.78
N LEU A 83 -0.05 5.51 -4.61
CA LEU A 83 -0.12 4.05 -4.66
C LEU A 83 0.31 3.40 -3.34
N VAL A 84 1.29 3.99 -2.62
CA VAL A 84 1.61 3.58 -1.25
C VAL A 84 0.37 3.73 -0.36
N ALA A 85 -0.34 4.85 -0.43
CA ALA A 85 -1.55 5.05 0.37
C ALA A 85 -2.62 3.98 0.11
N VAL A 86 -2.88 3.65 -1.17
CA VAL A 86 -3.81 2.58 -1.55
C VAL A 86 -3.40 1.24 -0.93
N VAL A 87 -2.12 0.88 -1.04
CA VAL A 87 -1.60 -0.37 -0.46
C VAL A 87 -1.73 -0.36 1.07
N LEU A 88 -1.42 0.76 1.73
CA LEU A 88 -1.56 0.87 3.18
C LEU A 88 -3.02 0.72 3.63
N THR A 89 -3.99 1.30 2.91
CA THR A 89 -5.43 1.12 3.18
C THR A 89 -5.84 -0.35 3.05
N VAL A 90 -5.27 -1.09 2.10
CA VAL A 90 -5.60 -2.51 1.91
C VAL A 90 -5.02 -3.38 3.03
N PHE A 91 -3.79 -3.15 3.47
CA PHE A 91 -3.06 -4.12 4.31
C PHE A 91 -2.78 -3.70 5.75
N SER A 92 -2.69 -2.40 6.06
CA SER A 92 -2.33 -1.95 7.41
C SER A 92 -3.47 -2.18 8.40
N GLY A 93 -3.11 -2.48 9.65
CA GLY A 93 -4.07 -2.73 10.73
C GLY A 93 -4.73 -4.10 10.65
N ARG A 94 -4.15 -5.04 9.90
CA ARG A 94 -4.65 -6.40 9.72
C ARG A 94 -3.69 -7.42 10.32
N THR A 95 -4.22 -8.59 10.67
CA THR A 95 -3.40 -9.70 11.11
C THR A 95 -2.51 -10.24 9.98
N ALA A 96 -1.40 -10.88 10.35
CA ALA A 96 -0.50 -11.48 9.38
C ALA A 96 -1.22 -12.48 8.46
N GLN A 97 -2.13 -13.29 9.00
CA GLN A 97 -2.92 -14.25 8.22
C GLN A 97 -3.86 -13.54 7.23
N GLU A 98 -4.60 -12.52 7.68
CA GLU A 98 -5.48 -11.75 6.78
C GLU A 98 -4.70 -11.12 5.63
N ILE A 99 -3.50 -10.58 5.89
CA ILE A 99 -2.66 -9.98 4.84
C ILE A 99 -2.26 -11.00 3.77
N VAL A 100 -1.92 -12.22 4.18
CA VAL A 100 -1.58 -13.30 3.24
C VAL A 100 -2.79 -13.66 2.38
N ASP A 101 -3.97 -13.75 2.98
CA ASP A 101 -5.21 -14.23 2.35
C ASP A 101 -5.90 -13.19 1.44
N ILE A 102 -5.58 -11.90 1.58
CA ILE A 102 -6.16 -10.85 0.74
C ILE A 102 -5.83 -11.07 -0.75
N ASP A 103 -6.87 -11.09 -1.59
CA ASP A 103 -6.71 -11.04 -3.04
C ASP A 103 -6.46 -9.59 -3.50
N ALA A 104 -5.19 -9.22 -3.48
CA ALA A 104 -4.74 -7.90 -3.89
C ALA A 104 -5.06 -7.60 -5.36
N ALA A 105 -5.04 -8.62 -6.23
CA ALA A 105 -5.26 -8.44 -7.66
C ALA A 105 -6.72 -8.09 -7.94
N ALA A 106 -7.66 -8.78 -7.29
CA ALA A 106 -9.08 -8.48 -7.40
C ALA A 106 -9.39 -7.04 -6.92
N ILE A 107 -8.78 -6.61 -5.81
CA ILE A 107 -8.98 -5.25 -5.29
C ILE A 107 -8.41 -4.20 -6.26
N LEU A 108 -7.17 -4.35 -6.72
CA LEU A 108 -6.54 -3.39 -7.61
C LEU A 108 -7.25 -3.29 -8.97
N SER A 109 -7.73 -4.42 -9.49
CA SER A 109 -8.58 -4.45 -10.68
C SER A 109 -9.89 -3.69 -10.45
N GLY A 110 -10.54 -3.88 -9.29
CA GLY A 110 -11.75 -3.16 -8.92
C GLY A 110 -11.57 -1.64 -8.79
N LEU A 111 -10.37 -1.17 -8.42
CA LEU A 111 -10.05 0.27 -8.40
C LEU A 111 -9.79 0.86 -9.79
N GLY A 112 -9.63 0.00 -10.82
CA GLY A 112 -9.37 0.44 -12.20
C GLY A 112 -8.07 1.24 -12.35
N LEU A 113 -7.10 1.04 -11.46
CA LEU A 113 -5.85 1.79 -11.46
C LEU A 113 -4.84 1.22 -12.44
N GLU A 114 -4.70 -0.11 -12.48
CA GLU A 114 -3.61 -0.79 -13.20
C GLU A 114 -3.62 -0.51 -14.70
N GLU A 115 -4.80 -0.39 -15.31
CA GLU A 115 -4.98 -0.19 -16.76
C GLU A 115 -4.38 1.14 -17.25
N HIS A 116 -4.23 2.12 -16.37
CA HIS A 116 -3.74 3.46 -16.71
C HIS A 116 -2.35 3.76 -16.13
N LEU A 117 -1.78 2.84 -15.36
CA LEU A 117 -0.40 2.94 -14.89
C LEU A 117 0.58 2.56 -16.00
N THR A 118 1.73 3.24 -16.05
CA THR A 118 2.83 2.76 -16.88
C THR A 118 3.33 1.41 -16.35
N PRO A 119 3.92 0.55 -17.19
CA PRO A 119 4.45 -0.74 -16.75
C PRO A 119 5.40 -0.64 -15.54
N GLN A 120 6.19 0.43 -15.49
CA GLN A 120 7.11 0.70 -14.38
C GLN A 120 6.38 0.96 -13.05
N ARG A 121 5.25 1.69 -13.09
CA ARG A 121 4.45 1.97 -11.90
C ARG A 121 3.68 0.74 -11.44
N SER A 122 3.12 -0.04 -12.37
CA SER A 122 2.47 -1.32 -12.06
C SER A 122 3.45 -2.30 -11.40
N ASN A 123 4.67 -2.42 -11.92
CA ASN A 123 5.71 -3.26 -11.32
C ASN A 123 6.09 -2.79 -9.91
N GLY A 124 6.19 -1.46 -9.70
CA GLY A 124 6.42 -0.90 -8.37
C GLY A 124 5.29 -1.20 -7.39
N LEU A 125 4.04 -1.11 -7.83
CA LEU A 125 2.86 -1.48 -7.04
C LEU A 125 2.90 -2.95 -6.61
N HIS A 126 3.20 -3.86 -7.53
CA HIS A 126 3.34 -5.28 -7.22
C HIS A 126 4.53 -5.56 -6.30
N ALA A 127 5.63 -4.82 -6.44
CA ALA A 127 6.78 -4.94 -5.54
C ALA A 127 6.44 -4.57 -4.09
N MET A 128 5.63 -3.51 -3.89
CA MET A 128 5.13 -3.12 -2.56
C MET A 128 4.24 -4.20 -1.95
N ILE A 129 3.26 -4.71 -2.71
CA ILE A 129 2.37 -5.79 -2.25
C ILE A 129 3.18 -7.04 -1.89
N GLY A 130 4.12 -7.43 -2.76
CA GLY A 130 4.99 -8.57 -2.53
C GLY A 130 5.84 -8.41 -1.27
N ARG A 131 6.35 -7.20 -0.98
CA ARG A 131 7.07 -6.91 0.28
C ARG A 131 6.17 -7.13 1.50
N ILE A 132 4.98 -6.54 1.50
CA ILE A 132 4.03 -6.65 2.62
C ILE A 132 3.62 -8.10 2.87
N LYS A 133 3.26 -8.85 1.82
CA LYS A 133 2.87 -10.26 1.96
C LYS A 133 4.02 -11.13 2.47
N ARG A 134 5.26 -10.87 2.07
CA ARG A 134 6.44 -11.58 2.58
C ARG A 134 6.68 -11.27 4.06
N ASP A 135 6.60 -10.00 4.46
CA ASP A 135 6.79 -9.59 5.84
C ASP A 135 5.71 -10.22 6.75
N ALA A 136 4.46 -10.31 6.27
CA ALA A 136 3.39 -10.99 6.98
C ALA A 136 3.59 -12.51 7.10
N ALA A 137 3.90 -13.19 6.00
CA ALA A 137 4.10 -14.63 5.99
C ALA A 137 5.26 -15.07 6.92
N ALA A 138 6.30 -14.24 7.05
CA ALA A 138 7.44 -14.50 7.94
C ALA A 138 7.09 -14.45 9.44
N LEU A 139 5.90 -13.95 9.81
CA LEU A 139 5.44 -13.85 11.20
C LEU A 139 4.43 -14.96 11.57
N LEU A 140 4.07 -15.84 10.63
CA LEU A 140 3.17 -16.97 10.85
C LEU A 140 3.89 -18.32 11.10
N THR A 141 5.23 -18.30 11.09
CA THR A 141 6.12 -19.45 11.36
C THR A 141 6.54 -19.52 12.80
#